data_AF-A0AAW9KKT1-F1
#
_entry.id   AF-A0AAW9KKT1-F1
#
_cell.length_a   1.000
_cell.length_b   1.000
_cell.length_c   1.000
_cell.angle_alpha   90.00
_cell.angle_beta   90.00
_cell.angle_gamma   90.00
#
_symmetry.space_group_name_H-M   'P 1'
#
loop_
_entity.id
_entity.type
_entity.pdbx_description
1 polymer ?
#
loop_
_entity_poly.entity_id
_entity_poly.type
_entity_poly.pdbx_seq_one_letter_code
_entity_poly.pdbx_strand_id
1 'polypeptide(L)'
;FYALGITINTKNVMIASLIGALITGLIVLAFISKKANNNSIAKILLAGTAMSTFFISLTTIVGLLSNQSQMIGFWVSGGFRNASWSDFKLVFFVGVIGLIIAIFLSPKINILNLGDDGAIGLGENPEKIRFTTLMVMIPMSAAAVAVGKNIAFVGLIVPQIVRKTLGED
;
A
#
# COMPACT_ATOMS: atom_id res chain seq x y z
N PHE A 1 10.87 14.53 -7.52
CA PHE A 1 12.21 14.23 -8.08
C PHE A 1 12.45 14.98 -9.38
N TYR A 2 11.72 14.66 -10.46
CA TYR A 2 11.87 15.36 -11.75
C TYR A 2 11.69 16.88 -11.69
N ALA A 3 10.68 17.36 -10.94
CA ALA A 3 10.44 18.80 -10.79
C ALA A 3 11.36 19.53 -9.79
N LEU A 4 12.08 18.79 -8.93
CA LEU A 4 12.93 19.36 -7.87
C LEU A 4 14.44 19.23 -8.17
N GLY A 5 14.83 18.65 -9.30
CA GLY A 5 16.24 18.42 -9.65
C GLY A 5 16.98 17.42 -8.76
N ILE A 6 16.28 16.70 -7.88
CA ILE A 6 16.88 15.73 -6.96
C ILE A 6 17.23 14.45 -7.72
N THR A 7 18.46 13.96 -7.56
CA THR A 7 18.93 12.69 -8.15
C THR A 7 18.03 11.53 -7.76
N ILE A 8 17.57 10.77 -8.75
CA ILE A 8 16.75 9.58 -8.57
C ILE A 8 17.69 8.44 -8.16
N ASN A 9 17.72 8.14 -6.88
CA ASN A 9 18.42 6.99 -6.32
C ASN A 9 17.41 6.12 -5.57
N THR A 10 17.60 4.80 -5.58
CA THR A 10 16.67 3.83 -4.95
C THR A 10 16.35 4.22 -3.50
N LYS A 11 17.35 4.70 -2.74
CA LYS A 11 17.17 5.16 -1.35
C LYS A 11 16.21 6.35 -1.24
N ASN A 12 16.37 7.36 -2.09
CA ASN A 12 15.55 8.58 -2.04
C ASN A 12 14.11 8.29 -2.43
N VAL A 13 13.91 7.46 -3.45
CA VAL A 13 12.57 7.01 -3.86
C VAL A 13 11.94 6.18 -2.76
N MET A 14 12.69 5.26 -2.13
CA MET A 14 12.19 4.44 -1.03
C MET A 14 11.71 5.29 0.16
N ILE A 15 12.51 6.28 0.60
CA ILE A 15 12.12 7.17 1.71
C ILE A 15 10.86 7.96 1.35
N ALA A 16 10.80 8.53 0.14
CA ALA A 16 9.63 9.26 -0.31
C ALA A 16 8.37 8.38 -0.40
N SER A 17 8.51 7.16 -0.94
CA SER A 17 7.43 6.17 -1.03
C SER A 17 6.95 5.74 0.36
N LEU A 18 7.87 5.58 1.32
CA LEU A 18 7.54 5.21 2.70
C LEU A 18 6.76 6.32 3.42
N ILE A 19 7.20 7.57 3.28
CA ILE A 19 6.48 8.74 3.82
C ILE A 19 5.10 8.86 3.17
N GLY A 20 5.01 8.73 1.85
CA GLY A 20 3.73 8.78 1.14
C GLY A 20 2.76 7.67 1.55
N ALA A 21 3.26 6.44 1.70
CA ALA A 21 2.48 5.29 2.16
C ALA A 21 2.01 5.47 3.62
N LEU A 22 2.87 5.97 4.52
CA LEU A 22 2.50 6.29 5.90
C LEU A 22 1.40 7.34 5.97
N ILE A 23 1.59 8.48 5.29
CA ILE A 23 0.62 9.58 5.31
C ILE A 23 -0.73 9.10 4.78
N THR A 24 -0.73 8.44 3.62
CA THR A 24 -1.98 7.95 3.01
C THR A 24 -2.64 6.88 3.86
N GLY A 25 -1.86 5.91 4.37
CA GLY A 25 -2.37 4.84 5.22
C GLY A 25 -2.98 5.36 6.52
N LEU A 26 -2.35 6.33 7.17
CA LEU A 26 -2.87 6.99 8.37
C LEU A 26 -4.14 7.80 8.09
N ILE A 27 -4.20 8.52 6.97
CA ILE A 27 -5.40 9.25 6.55
C ILE A 27 -6.57 8.26 6.37
N VAL A 28 -6.36 7.19 5.61
CA VAL A 28 -7.39 6.17 5.37
C VAL A 28 -7.82 5.52 6.68
N LEU A 29 -6.88 5.15 7.57
CA LEU A 29 -7.21 4.56 8.87
C LEU A 29 -7.98 5.54 9.78
N ALA A 30 -7.62 6.82 9.79
CA ALA A 30 -8.33 7.85 10.54
C ALA A 30 -9.76 8.07 10.05
N PHE A 31 -10.00 8.00 8.73
CA PHE A 31 -11.34 8.04 8.15
C PHE A 31 -12.17 6.79 8.50
N ILE A 32 -11.52 5.65 8.74
CA ILE A 32 -12.17 4.39 9.12
C ILE A 32 -12.51 4.35 10.62
N SER A 33 -11.61 4.80 11.52
CA SER A 33 -11.87 4.80 12.96
C SER A 33 -12.94 5.81 13.38
N LYS A 34 -13.18 6.88 12.60
CA LYS A 34 -14.25 7.84 12.90
C LYS A 34 -15.62 7.27 12.51
N LYS A 35 -16.22 6.57 13.48
CA LYS A 35 -17.65 6.29 13.71
C LYS A 35 -18.12 4.88 13.35
N ALA A 36 -18.47 4.18 14.43
CA ALA A 36 -19.03 2.85 14.51
C ALA A 36 -20.33 2.67 13.70
N ASN A 37 -20.53 1.41 13.30
CA ASN A 37 -21.78 0.77 12.89
C ASN A 37 -22.01 0.55 11.38
N ASN A 38 -21.16 1.06 10.49
CA ASN A 38 -21.21 0.63 9.08
C ASN A 38 -19.87 0.86 8.36
N ASN A 39 -18.88 0.03 8.72
CA ASN A 39 -17.61 -0.14 7.99
C ASN A 39 -17.88 -0.86 6.67
N SER A 40 -18.67 -0.25 5.79
CA SER A 40 -18.88 -0.78 4.45
C SER A 40 -17.53 -0.80 3.74
N ILE A 41 -17.11 -1.97 3.30
CA ILE A 41 -15.93 -2.20 2.44
C ILE A 41 -15.90 -1.17 1.29
N ALA A 42 -17.08 -0.74 0.81
CA ALA A 42 -17.24 0.31 -0.19
C ALA A 42 -16.64 1.67 0.22
N LYS A 43 -16.73 2.09 1.50
CA LYS A 43 -16.12 3.34 1.97
C LYS A 43 -14.60 3.29 1.92
N ILE A 44 -14.00 2.14 2.26
CA ILE A 44 -12.55 1.95 2.23
C ILE A 44 -12.05 1.96 0.79
N LEU A 45 -12.77 1.26 -0.10
CA LEU A 45 -12.50 1.28 -1.55
C LEU A 45 -12.64 2.70 -2.12
N LEU A 46 -13.68 3.44 -1.75
CA LEU A 46 -13.92 4.80 -2.23
C LEU A 46 -12.85 5.77 -1.71
N ALA A 47 -12.48 5.68 -0.44
CA ALA A 47 -11.39 6.49 0.14
C ALA A 47 -10.06 6.20 -0.56
N GLY A 48 -9.72 4.92 -0.78
CA GLY A 48 -8.49 4.54 -1.47
C GLY A 48 -8.44 5.02 -2.91
N THR A 49 -9.53 4.84 -3.67
CA THR A 49 -9.64 5.30 -5.07
C THR A 49 -9.60 6.83 -5.17
N ALA A 50 -10.26 7.55 -4.26
CA ALA A 50 -10.22 9.00 -4.18
C ALA A 50 -8.80 9.51 -3.88
N MET A 51 -8.12 8.94 -2.88
CA MET A 51 -6.74 9.32 -2.53
C MET A 51 -5.77 9.05 -3.69
N SER A 52 -5.88 7.89 -4.34
CA SER A 52 -5.05 7.55 -5.51
C SER A 52 -5.25 8.57 -6.64
N THR A 53 -6.49 8.87 -6.98
CA THR A 53 -6.83 9.84 -8.04
C THR A 53 -6.32 11.25 -7.70
N PHE A 54 -6.43 11.67 -6.45
CA PHE A 54 -5.91 12.95 -5.96
C PHE A 54 -4.40 13.06 -6.15
N PHE A 55 -3.63 12.05 -5.70
CA PHE A 55 -2.17 12.06 -5.84
C PHE A 55 -1.71 11.95 -7.29
N ILE A 56 -2.39 11.16 -8.13
CA ILE A 56 -2.09 11.08 -9.57
C ILE A 56 -2.33 12.44 -10.24
N SER A 57 -3.44 13.10 -9.90
CA SER A 57 -3.77 14.43 -10.44
C SER A 57 -2.74 15.47 -10.01
N LEU A 58 -2.36 15.48 -8.74
CA LEU A 58 -1.31 16.37 -8.22
C LEU A 58 0.04 16.13 -8.91
N THR A 59 0.41 14.86 -9.09
CA THR A 59 1.64 14.48 -9.81
C THR A 59 1.60 14.96 -11.26
N THR A 60 0.44 14.85 -11.91
CA THR A 60 0.25 15.30 -13.30
C THR A 60 0.39 16.82 -13.43
N ILE A 61 -0.21 17.59 -12.52
CA ILE A 61 -0.09 19.06 -12.48
C ILE A 61 1.39 19.47 -12.35
N VAL A 62 2.13 18.85 -11.43
CA VAL A 62 3.57 19.11 -11.25
C VAL A 62 4.36 18.75 -12.52
N GLY A 63 3.98 17.69 -13.23
CA GLY A 63 4.60 17.31 -14.51
C GLY A 63 4.38 18.31 -15.62
N LEU A 64 3.17 18.87 -15.71
CA LEU A 64 2.83 19.90 -16.68
C LEU A 64 3.61 21.20 -16.41
N LEU A 65 3.65 21.65 -15.15
CA LEU A 65 4.38 22.86 -14.76
C LEU A 65 5.90 22.75 -14.97
N SER A 66 6.45 21.54 -14.84
CA SER A 66 7.88 21.29 -15.03
C SER A 66 8.28 20.94 -16.48
N ASN A 67 7.34 20.93 -17.43
CA ASN A 67 7.53 20.43 -18.81
C ASN A 67 8.07 18.98 -18.88
N GLN A 68 7.81 18.16 -17.85
CA GLN A 68 8.25 16.76 -17.77
C GLN A 68 7.07 15.77 -17.81
N SER A 69 5.99 16.15 -18.48
CA SER A 69 4.75 15.35 -18.58
C SER A 69 4.99 13.94 -19.11
N GLN A 70 5.87 13.76 -20.10
CA GLN A 70 6.22 12.46 -20.66
C GLN A 70 6.94 11.55 -19.65
N MET A 71 7.90 12.09 -18.89
CA MET A 71 8.60 11.32 -17.85
C MET A 71 7.69 10.93 -16.70
N ILE A 72 6.75 11.81 -16.32
CA ILE A 72 5.72 11.48 -15.33
C ILE A 72 4.78 10.41 -15.87
N GLY A 73 4.38 10.48 -17.14
CA GLY A 73 3.57 9.43 -17.78
C GLY A 73 4.22 8.05 -17.67
N PHE A 74 5.52 7.94 -17.96
CA PHE A 74 6.27 6.69 -17.78
C PHE A 74 6.45 6.25 -16.33
N TRP A 75 6.40 7.18 -15.37
CA TRP A 75 6.49 6.85 -13.96
C TRP A 75 5.14 6.33 -13.43
N VAL A 76 4.05 6.97 -13.84
CA VAL A 76 2.66 6.61 -13.48
C VAL A 76 2.21 5.31 -14.16
N SER A 77 2.69 5.03 -15.38
CA SER A 77 2.43 3.73 -16.04
C SER A 77 3.09 2.55 -15.32
N GLY A 78 4.10 2.85 -14.50
CA GLY A 78 4.89 1.85 -13.81
C GLY A 78 5.82 1.05 -14.71
N GLY A 79 6.57 0.14 -14.09
CA GLY A 79 7.40 -0.86 -14.77
C GLY A 79 8.86 -0.89 -14.34
N PHE A 80 9.48 -2.04 -14.61
CA PHE A 80 10.83 -2.43 -14.18
C PHE A 80 11.96 -1.90 -15.06
N ARG A 81 11.69 -0.87 -15.88
CA ARG A 81 12.70 -0.25 -16.74
C ARG A 81 13.75 0.39 -15.83
N ASN A 82 14.98 -0.14 -15.88
CA ASN A 82 16.13 0.14 -15.01
C ASN A 82 16.19 -0.61 -13.65
N ALA A 83 15.48 -1.72 -13.49
CA ALA A 83 15.62 -2.55 -12.28
C ALA A 83 17.03 -3.16 -12.19
N SER A 84 17.65 -3.02 -11.03
CA SER A 84 19.00 -3.53 -10.73
C SER A 84 18.97 -4.72 -9.76
N TRP A 85 20.08 -5.45 -9.66
CA TRP A 85 20.24 -6.52 -8.65
C TRP A 85 20.13 -6.01 -7.20
N SER A 86 20.50 -4.76 -6.95
CA SER A 86 20.27 -4.11 -5.64
C SER A 86 18.79 -3.94 -5.33
N ASP A 87 17.98 -3.58 -6.33
CA ASP A 87 16.54 -3.43 -6.17
C ASP A 87 15.86 -4.77 -5.91
N PHE A 88 16.31 -5.83 -6.59
CA PHE A 88 15.86 -7.20 -6.32
C PHE A 88 16.13 -7.61 -4.87
N LYS A 89 17.37 -7.41 -4.38
CA LYS A 89 17.72 -7.74 -2.98
C LYS A 89 16.84 -6.98 -1.99
N LEU A 90 16.59 -5.69 -2.24
CA LEU A 90 15.71 -4.87 -1.40
C LEU A 90 14.31 -5.48 -1.31
N VAL A 91 13.67 -5.75 -2.45
CA VAL A 91 12.31 -6.32 -2.49
C VAL A 91 12.29 -7.73 -1.90
N PHE A 92 13.33 -8.53 -2.14
CA PHE A 92 13.43 -9.87 -1.59
C PHE A 92 13.50 -9.87 -0.06
N PHE A 93 14.42 -9.09 0.54
CA PHE A 93 14.56 -9.05 2.00
C PHE A 93 13.32 -8.44 2.68
N VAL A 94 12.83 -7.30 2.18
CA VAL A 94 11.63 -6.66 2.75
C VAL A 94 10.40 -7.54 2.56
N GLY A 95 10.27 -8.18 1.40
CA GLY A 95 9.18 -9.09 1.07
C GLY A 95 9.17 -10.34 1.95
N VAL A 96 10.32 -11.00 2.12
CA VAL A 96 10.43 -12.21 2.97
C VAL A 96 10.15 -11.88 4.44
N ILE A 97 10.73 -10.80 4.98
CA ILE A 97 10.48 -10.38 6.36
C ILE A 97 9.00 -10.04 6.56
N GLY A 98 8.42 -9.27 5.63
CA GLY A 98 7.01 -8.91 5.67
C GLY A 98 6.08 -10.13 5.57
N LEU A 99 6.40 -11.10 4.71
CA LEU A 99 5.67 -12.35 4.57
C LEU A 99 5.68 -13.16 5.86
N ILE A 100 6.85 -13.32 6.50
CA ILE A 100 6.97 -14.04 7.77
C ILE A 100 6.09 -13.39 8.83
N ILE A 101 6.15 -12.07 8.97
CA ILE A 101 5.32 -11.34 9.95
C ILE A 101 3.83 -11.48 9.60
N ALA A 102 3.46 -11.42 8.32
CA ALA A 102 2.08 -11.57 7.87
C ALA A 102 1.52 -12.97 8.18
N ILE A 103 2.32 -14.03 8.06
CA ILE A 103 1.91 -15.40 8.44
C ILE A 103 1.58 -15.45 9.94
N PHE A 104 2.41 -14.86 10.80
CA PHE A 104 2.13 -14.79 12.24
C PHE A 104 0.90 -13.94 12.58
N LEU A 105 0.57 -12.96 11.73
CA LEU A 105 -0.60 -12.10 11.90
C LEU A 105 -1.89 -12.71 11.33
N SER A 106 -1.78 -13.71 10.45
CA SER A 106 -2.93 -14.34 9.76
C SER A 106 -4.05 -14.78 10.71
N PRO A 107 -3.78 -15.49 11.83
CA PRO A 107 -4.85 -15.91 12.74
C PRO A 107 -5.61 -14.73 13.35
N LYS A 108 -4.91 -13.63 13.66
CA LYS A 108 -5.52 -12.41 14.20
C LYS A 108 -6.38 -11.70 13.16
N ILE A 109 -5.96 -11.72 11.89
CA ILE A 109 -6.74 -11.16 10.78
C ILE A 109 -7.99 -12.03 10.54
N ASN A 110 -7.91 -13.35 10.66
CA ASN A 110 -9.06 -14.23 10.48
C ASN A 110 -10.14 -13.98 11.55
N ILE A 111 -9.73 -13.66 12.79
CA ILE A 111 -10.67 -13.24 13.86
C ILE A 111 -11.45 -11.98 13.47
N LEU A 112 -10.85 -11.06 12.70
CA LEU A 112 -11.56 -9.86 12.23
C LEU A 112 -12.66 -10.18 11.20
N ASN A 113 -12.62 -11.34 10.55
CA ASN A 113 -13.68 -11.75 9.62
C ASN A 113 -15.00 -12.05 10.34
N LEU A 114 -14.96 -12.36 11.65
CA LEU A 114 -16.15 -12.55 12.50
C LEU A 114 -16.86 -11.23 12.83
N GLY A 115 -16.27 -10.10 12.45
CA GLY A 115 -16.74 -8.76 12.79
C GLY A 115 -16.04 -8.18 14.02
N ASP A 116 -16.16 -6.86 14.17
CA ASP A 116 -15.48 -6.13 15.25
C ASP A 116 -16.00 -6.57 16.64
N ASP A 117 -17.30 -6.85 16.77
CA ASP A 117 -17.90 -7.34 18.02
C ASP A 117 -17.44 -8.76 18.37
N GLY A 118 -17.30 -9.64 17.37
CA GLY A 118 -16.81 -11.02 17.54
C GLY A 118 -15.34 -11.06 17.99
N ALA A 119 -14.52 -10.19 17.42
CA ALA A 119 -13.12 -10.04 17.80
C ALA A 119 -12.95 -9.48 19.23
N ILE A 120 -13.77 -8.49 19.63
CA ILE A 120 -13.79 -7.95 20.99
C ILE A 120 -14.23 -9.02 21.99
N GLY A 121 -15.24 -9.84 21.65
CA GLY A 121 -15.70 -10.95 22.48
C GLY A 121 -14.64 -12.03 22.74
N LEU A 122 -13.67 -12.18 21.83
CA LEU A 122 -12.52 -13.09 21.97
C LEU A 122 -11.31 -12.45 22.69
N GLY A 123 -11.43 -11.22 23.18
CA GLY A 123 -10.39 -10.50 23.92
C GLY A 123 -9.32 -9.84 23.04
N GLU A 124 -9.51 -9.83 21.71
CA GLU A 124 -8.63 -9.16 20.77
C GLU A 124 -9.13 -7.72 20.50
N ASN A 125 -8.21 -6.83 20.12
CA ASN A 125 -8.54 -5.45 19.80
C ASN A 125 -8.47 -5.21 18.28
N PRO A 126 -9.60 -5.02 17.58
CA PRO A 126 -9.64 -4.83 16.13
C PRO A 126 -8.78 -3.68 15.63
N GLU A 127 -8.77 -2.56 16.34
CA GLU A 127 -7.98 -1.39 15.96
C GLU A 127 -6.48 -1.67 16.04
N LYS A 128 -6.02 -2.37 17.08
CA LYS A 128 -4.61 -2.77 17.23
C LYS A 128 -4.18 -3.74 16.13
N ILE A 129 -5.02 -4.71 15.78
CA ILE A 129 -4.72 -5.66 14.70
C ILE A 129 -4.60 -4.89 13.37
N ARG A 130 -5.60 -4.07 13.03
CA ARG A 130 -5.58 -3.23 11.81
C ARG A 130 -4.35 -2.34 11.74
N PHE A 131 -4.00 -1.67 12.84
CA PHE A 131 -2.82 -0.80 12.91
C PHE A 131 -1.51 -1.57 12.72
N THR A 132 -1.37 -2.73 13.38
CA THR A 132 -0.17 -3.58 13.26
C THR A 132 -0.02 -4.12 11.84
N THR A 133 -1.11 -4.61 11.24
CA THR A 133 -1.12 -5.07 9.85
C THR A 133 -0.71 -3.95 8.90
N LEU A 134 -1.22 -2.73 9.12
CA LEU A 134 -0.87 -1.56 8.31
C LEU A 134 0.62 -1.21 8.44
N MET A 135 1.19 -1.27 9.65
CA MET A 135 2.62 -1.03 9.87
C MET A 135 3.52 -2.04 9.16
N VAL A 136 3.07 -3.28 8.99
CA VAL A 136 3.80 -4.32 8.22
C VAL A 136 3.64 -4.08 6.71
N MET A 137 2.45 -3.69 6.26
CA MET A 137 2.14 -3.46 4.84
C MET A 137 2.86 -2.24 4.25
N ILE A 138 3.08 -1.18 5.05
CA ILE A 138 3.74 0.06 4.60
C ILE A 138 5.13 -0.18 4.00
N PRO A 139 6.10 -0.79 4.71
CA PRO A 139 7.44 -1.00 4.16
C PRO A 139 7.43 -1.92 2.94
N MET A 140 6.56 -2.94 2.93
CA MET A 140 6.39 -3.82 1.76
C MET A 140 5.89 -3.04 0.54
N SER A 141 4.88 -2.19 0.74
CA SER A 141 4.31 -1.35 -0.32
C SER A 141 5.32 -0.31 -0.80
N ALA A 142 6.06 0.32 0.11
CA ALA A 142 7.10 1.28 -0.23
C ALA A 142 8.23 0.66 -1.06
N ALA A 143 8.68 -0.56 -0.69
CA ALA A 143 9.66 -1.31 -1.46
C ALA A 143 9.13 -1.68 -2.87
N ALA A 144 7.87 -2.13 -2.96
CA ALA A 144 7.24 -2.44 -4.24
C ALA A 144 7.14 -1.20 -5.15
N VAL A 145 6.72 -0.06 -4.61
CA VAL A 145 6.63 1.20 -5.37
C VAL A 145 8.00 1.76 -5.73
N ALA A 146 9.01 1.60 -4.89
CA ALA A 146 10.36 2.08 -5.20
C ALA A 146 10.97 1.39 -6.43
N VAL A 147 10.64 0.12 -6.65
CA VAL A 147 11.21 -0.71 -7.73
C VAL A 147 10.26 -0.85 -8.92
N GLY A 148 9.02 -1.26 -8.66
CA GLY A 148 7.99 -1.50 -9.67
C GLY A 148 7.22 -0.24 -10.08
N LYS A 149 7.37 0.86 -9.32
CA LYS A 149 6.60 2.11 -9.47
C LYS A 149 5.10 1.81 -9.27
N ASN A 150 4.22 2.44 -10.05
CA ASN A 150 2.79 2.23 -9.94
C ASN A 150 2.36 0.96 -10.68
N ILE A 151 2.10 -0.12 -9.95
CA ILE A 151 1.50 -1.35 -10.50
C ILE A 151 0.09 -1.49 -9.92
N ALA A 152 -0.91 -1.11 -10.70
CA ALA A 152 -2.30 -1.23 -10.32
C ALA A 152 -2.80 -2.69 -10.41
N PHE A 153 -3.91 -2.99 -9.74
CA PHE A 153 -4.68 -4.25 -9.82
C PHE A 153 -4.06 -5.51 -9.20
N VAL A 154 -2.74 -5.66 -9.10
CA VAL A 154 -2.12 -6.89 -8.56
C VAL A 154 -2.65 -7.19 -7.14
N GLY A 155 -2.67 -6.19 -6.27
CA GLY A 155 -3.19 -6.33 -4.90
C GLY A 155 -4.69 -6.61 -4.80
N LEU A 156 -5.46 -6.39 -5.88
CA LEU A 156 -6.90 -6.71 -5.92
C LEU A 156 -7.16 -8.08 -6.54
N ILE A 157 -6.47 -8.40 -7.64
CA ILE A 157 -6.70 -9.63 -8.40
C ILE A 157 -6.09 -10.84 -7.68
N VAL A 158 -4.87 -10.71 -7.14
CA VAL A 158 -4.14 -11.85 -6.54
C VAL A 158 -4.93 -12.48 -5.38
N PRO A 159 -5.44 -11.72 -4.38
CA PRO A 159 -6.22 -12.32 -3.29
C PRO A 159 -7.51 -13.00 -3.76
N GLN A 160 -8.16 -12.44 -4.80
CA GLN A 160 -9.40 -13.00 -5.36
C GLN A 160 -9.14 -14.35 -6.03
N ILE A 161 -8.05 -14.47 -6.78
CA ILE A 161 -7.64 -15.74 -7.40
C ILE A 161 -7.29 -16.76 -6.31
N VAL A 162 -6.45 -16.37 -5.35
CA VAL A 162 -6.00 -17.24 -4.25
C VAL A 162 -7.20 -17.77 -3.46
N ARG A 163 -8.14 -16.90 -3.09
CA ARG A 163 -9.36 -17.29 -2.37
C ARG A 163 -10.21 -18.30 -3.14
N LYS A 164 -10.33 -18.12 -4.45
CA LYS A 164 -11.06 -19.05 -5.32
C LYS A 164 -10.38 -20.41 -5.44
N THR A 165 -9.04 -20.47 -5.36
CA THR A 165 -8.28 -21.71 -5.53
C THR A 165 -8.00 -22.47 -4.23
N LEU A 166 -7.76 -21.76 -3.12
CA LEU A 166 -7.28 -22.35 -1.86
C LEU A 166 -8.28 -22.21 -0.70
N GLY A 167 -9.34 -21.40 -0.84
CA GLY A 167 -10.29 -21.10 0.24
C GLY A 167 -9.99 -19.76 0.94
N GLU A 168 -10.73 -19.45 1.99
CA GLU A 168 -10.67 -18.14 2.67
C GLU A 168 -9.71 -18.07 3.87
N ASP A 169 -9.03 -19.18 4.19
CA ASP A 169 -8.09 -19.35 5.31
C ASP A 169 -6.61 -19.13 4.94
#